data_AF-A0A2V7RA94-F1
#
_entry.id   AF-A0A2V7RA94-F1
#
_cell.length_a   1.000
_cell.length_b   1.000
_cell.length_c   1.000
_cell.angle_alpha   90.00
_cell.angle_beta   90.00
_cell.angle_gamma   90.00
#
_symmetry.space_group_name_H-M   'P 1'
#
loop_
_entity.id
_entity.type
_entity.pdbx_description
1 polymer ?
#
loop_
_entity_poly.entity_id
_entity_poly.type
_entity_poly.pdbx_seq_one_letter_code
_entity_poly.pdbx_strand_id
1 'polypeptide(L)'
;MILRGIAVLSLILLLWNPASSRLLPAGDQPIVLLDASLSMTGAPWRAALDTARAYARRRAVVWRFGTGVTAFDTAAPAAGASHLAPALEAAAGRAGEVVVVTDGDVDDVAAIPADLLRRPRVIVQPRAPFFDAYVAGIEGPRHVTRGDTIRLRVSYGVAGTRDGGRGTGKATLVVSVEGRRIASQSVTLPDSGVLTTEITLPSSHVPRPGWSVLEVSLDGVKDSEPRDDSRQFVVDVSLEPAAVIFASPPDWEARFLARTLSDVARVPVKVFVETEPGRWRDGATLAPAATNVLTSAAANARLVIAMGDPERARAFTRGSRNALLVWPTNGQPGDWYVERPLSSPLTAALAGVIWDSLPPATAVFVQPHDSNPAATVALVARLARRGVPRPIVTLEERNGGQRVATVKAAGLWRWAFRGGAAQEGYRSVVAALVDWLLRERGAGSRERAVPLALEAANGLPIVWRWTSSDTARALAVRLRTGDTTRTDTLRFDAAGRAELLLPPGAYRYALSGGPEQGVVAVETYSDEWLPRAPALSAQPGEATSRFASIGLRDRWWLFIIAIAALATEWALRRRQGLP
;
A
#
# COMPACT_ATOMS: atom_id res chain seq x y z
N MET A 1 -46.03 62.65 12.35
CA MET A 1 -45.85 61.71 11.20
C MET A 1 -44.40 61.30 10.98
N ILE A 2 -43.42 62.20 11.07
CA ILE A 2 -42.00 61.88 10.79
C ILE A 2 -41.44 60.77 11.70
N LEU A 3 -41.71 60.81 13.01
CA LEU A 3 -41.25 59.78 13.97
C LEU A 3 -41.82 58.39 13.66
N ARG A 4 -43.10 58.32 13.28
CA ARG A 4 -43.76 57.07 12.86
C ARG A 4 -43.13 56.51 11.59
N GLY A 5 -42.81 57.37 10.64
CA GLY A 5 -42.10 57.00 9.41
C GLY A 5 -40.72 56.40 9.70
N ILE A 6 -39.96 57.00 10.62
CA ILE A 6 -38.63 56.51 11.03
C ILE A 6 -38.74 55.15 11.75
N ALA A 7 -39.73 54.99 12.63
CA ALA A 7 -39.97 53.73 13.33
C ALA A 7 -40.36 52.60 12.37
N VAL A 8 -41.29 52.85 11.44
CA VAL A 8 -41.72 51.88 10.44
C VAL A 8 -40.59 51.54 9.48
N LEU A 9 -39.82 52.52 9.00
CA LEU A 9 -38.67 52.28 8.13
C LEU A 9 -37.59 51.44 8.83
N SER A 10 -37.30 51.74 10.09
CA SER A 10 -36.34 50.96 10.91
C SER A 10 -36.81 49.52 11.12
N LEU A 11 -38.11 49.31 11.37
CA LEU A 11 -38.72 47.98 11.48
C LEU A 11 -38.71 47.23 10.15
N ILE A 12 -38.97 47.90 9.03
CA ILE A 12 -38.89 47.30 7.67
C ILE A 12 -37.45 46.88 7.35
N LEU A 13 -36.46 47.72 7.67
CA LEU A 13 -35.04 47.40 7.48
C LEU A 13 -34.60 46.24 8.38
N LEU A 14 -35.09 46.18 9.62
CA LEU A 14 -34.89 45.02 10.49
C LEU A 14 -35.60 43.78 9.94
N LEU A 15 -36.82 43.88 9.39
CA LEU A 15 -37.56 42.74 8.86
C LEU A 15 -36.90 42.18 7.59
N TRP A 16 -36.52 43.04 6.64
CA TRP A 16 -35.82 42.66 5.41
C TRP A 16 -34.39 42.18 5.71
N ASN A 17 -33.71 42.76 6.70
CA ASN A 17 -32.35 42.40 7.09
C ASN A 17 -31.35 42.39 5.92
N PRO A 18 -31.24 43.47 5.12
CA PRO A 18 -30.26 43.52 4.05
C PRO A 18 -28.84 43.38 4.65
N ALA A 19 -28.02 42.54 4.02
CA ALA A 19 -26.65 42.32 4.46
C ALA A 19 -25.74 43.45 3.98
N SER A 20 -24.92 43.98 4.88
CA SER A 20 -23.81 44.86 4.52
C SER A 20 -22.50 44.09 4.64
N SER A 21 -21.67 44.12 3.60
CA SER A 21 -20.33 43.53 3.65
C SER A 21 -19.36 44.53 4.31
N ARG A 22 -18.63 44.08 5.33
CA ARG A 22 -17.50 44.81 5.89
C ARG A 22 -16.22 44.03 5.61
N LEU A 23 -15.17 44.72 5.20
CA LEU A 23 -13.82 44.15 5.21
C LEU A 23 -13.49 43.70 6.64
N LEU A 24 -13.25 42.42 6.83
CA LEU A 24 -12.55 41.96 8.01
C LEU A 24 -11.09 42.44 7.90
N PRO A 25 -10.50 42.97 8.98
CA PRO A 25 -9.06 43.11 9.05
C PRO A 25 -8.42 41.75 8.72
N ALA A 26 -7.33 41.73 7.95
CA ALA A 26 -6.55 40.50 7.79
C ALA A 26 -6.28 39.94 9.19
N GLY A 27 -6.62 38.66 9.43
CA GLY A 27 -6.44 38.06 10.75
C GLY A 27 -5.00 38.22 11.23
N ASP A 28 -4.85 38.56 12.51
CA ASP A 28 -3.66 39.18 13.13
C ASP A 28 -2.33 38.40 13.03
N GLN A 29 -2.29 37.18 12.48
CA GLN A 29 -1.07 36.38 12.40
C GLN A 29 -0.95 35.66 11.05
N PRO A 30 0.08 35.96 10.24
CA PRO A 30 0.37 35.20 9.03
C PRO A 30 0.69 33.74 9.38
N ILE A 31 0.35 32.81 8.49
CA ILE A 31 0.78 31.41 8.55
C ILE A 31 1.93 31.20 7.57
N VAL A 32 2.98 30.52 8.03
CA VAL A 32 4.06 30.02 7.18
C VAL A 32 3.96 28.50 7.11
N LEU A 33 3.81 27.98 5.90
CA LEU A 33 3.92 26.57 5.57
C LEU A 33 5.34 26.33 5.08
N LEU A 34 6.15 25.68 5.92
CA LEU A 34 7.55 25.38 5.67
C LEU A 34 7.69 23.93 5.22
N ASP A 35 8.23 23.73 4.02
CA ASP A 35 8.48 22.40 3.48
C ASP A 35 9.57 21.68 4.28
N ALA A 36 9.25 20.49 4.77
CA ALA A 36 10.13 19.63 5.56
C ALA A 36 10.39 18.27 4.88
N SER A 37 10.21 18.22 3.56
CA SER A 37 10.61 17.11 2.68
C SER A 37 12.13 16.93 2.63
N LEU A 38 12.55 15.72 2.29
CA LEU A 38 13.96 15.34 2.22
C LEU A 38 14.74 16.19 1.20
N SER A 39 14.13 16.59 0.08
CA SER A 39 14.72 17.46 -0.96
C SER A 39 15.20 18.80 -0.41
N MET A 40 14.56 19.32 0.65
CA MET A 40 14.95 20.57 1.30
C MET A 40 16.29 20.49 2.05
N THR A 41 16.83 19.31 2.33
CA THR A 41 18.05 19.16 3.15
C THR A 41 19.25 19.98 2.65
N GLY A 42 20.11 20.43 3.56
CA GLY A 42 21.33 21.17 3.22
C GLY A 42 21.13 22.68 3.10
N ALA A 43 21.48 23.27 1.95
CA ALA A 43 21.43 24.72 1.74
C ALA A 43 20.00 25.28 1.59
N PRO A 44 19.06 24.64 0.85
CA PRO A 44 17.67 25.10 0.76
C PRO A 44 17.00 25.21 2.13
N TRP A 45 17.17 24.20 3.00
CA TRP A 45 16.61 24.22 4.36
C TRP A 45 17.11 25.39 5.19
N ARG A 46 18.41 25.71 5.11
CA ARG A 46 18.97 26.86 5.84
C ARG A 46 18.31 28.17 5.41
N ALA A 47 18.20 28.40 4.10
CA ALA A 47 17.55 29.60 3.56
C ALA A 47 16.04 29.65 3.88
N ALA A 48 15.36 28.51 3.80
CA ALA A 48 13.95 28.39 4.12
C ALA A 48 13.67 28.62 5.63
N LEU A 49 14.52 28.08 6.50
CA LEU A 49 14.42 28.25 7.95
C LEU A 49 14.68 29.70 8.38
N ASP A 50 15.64 30.38 7.75
CA ASP A 50 15.89 31.80 8.00
C ASP A 50 14.70 32.67 7.57
N THR A 51 14.07 32.33 6.43
CA THR A 51 12.83 32.95 5.97
C THR A 51 11.70 32.73 6.99
N ALA A 52 11.47 31.49 7.42
CA ALA A 52 10.45 31.15 8.40
C ALA A 52 10.67 31.87 9.75
N ARG A 53 11.92 31.97 10.21
CA ARG A 53 12.29 32.71 11.43
C ARG A 53 12.02 34.21 11.30
N ALA A 54 12.27 34.80 10.13
CA ALA A 54 11.96 36.21 9.87
C ALA A 54 10.45 36.50 9.99
N TYR A 55 9.60 35.60 9.52
CA TYR A 55 8.15 35.68 9.69
C TYR A 55 7.71 35.39 11.13
N ALA A 56 8.29 34.39 11.79
CA ALA A 56 7.98 34.07 13.19
C ALA A 56 8.24 35.27 14.13
N ARG A 57 9.30 36.06 13.89
CA ARG A 57 9.56 37.32 14.61
C ARG A 57 8.43 38.36 14.46
N ARG A 58 7.63 38.27 13.40
CA ARG A 58 6.44 39.10 13.14
C ARG A 58 5.15 38.45 13.67
N ARG A 59 5.27 37.51 14.63
CA ARG A 59 4.16 36.74 15.22
C ARG A 59 3.44 35.82 14.24
N ALA A 60 4.13 35.34 13.20
CA ALA A 60 3.59 34.32 12.31
C ALA A 60 3.53 32.95 13.01
N VAL A 61 2.48 32.17 12.71
CA VAL A 61 2.41 30.76 13.08
C VAL A 61 3.11 29.96 11.98
N VAL A 62 4.07 29.13 12.36
CA VAL A 62 4.79 28.28 11.40
C VAL A 62 4.32 26.84 11.56
N TRP A 63 4.02 26.20 10.43
CA TRP A 63 3.76 24.76 10.33
C TRP A 63 4.75 24.14 9.36
N ARG A 64 5.08 22.88 9.60
CA ARG A 64 5.86 22.06 8.67
C ARG A 64 4.90 21.21 7.84
N PHE A 65 5.15 21.08 6.55
CA PHE A 65 4.46 20.14 5.69
C PHE A 65 5.43 19.17 5.01
N GLY A 66 4.91 18.11 4.41
CA GLY A 66 5.65 16.95 3.90
C GLY A 66 4.66 15.81 3.70
N THR A 67 4.88 14.66 4.31
CA THR A 67 3.88 13.56 4.35
C THR A 67 2.64 13.91 5.19
N GLY A 68 2.74 14.92 6.05
CA GLY A 68 1.64 15.44 6.87
C GLY A 68 1.98 16.82 7.44
N VAL A 69 1.05 17.40 8.21
CA VAL A 69 1.22 18.73 8.81
C VAL A 69 1.63 18.60 10.27
N THR A 70 2.74 19.23 10.65
CA THR A 70 3.24 19.22 12.03
C THR A 70 3.53 20.63 12.55
N ALA A 71 3.61 20.77 13.87
CA ALA A 71 4.02 22.01 14.49
C ALA A 71 5.47 22.36 14.12
N PHE A 72 5.80 23.65 14.15
CA PHE A 72 7.15 24.09 13.85
C PHE A 72 8.18 23.61 14.88
N ASP A 73 9.30 23.15 14.35
CA ASP A 73 10.54 22.89 15.07
C ASP A 73 11.74 23.17 14.13
N THR A 74 12.97 23.00 14.63
CA THR A 74 14.20 23.27 13.86
C THR A 74 14.98 22.03 13.43
N ALA A 75 14.43 20.84 13.67
CA ALA A 75 15.01 19.58 13.25
C ALA A 75 15.12 19.51 11.73
N ALA A 76 16.10 18.75 11.25
CA ALA A 76 16.30 18.57 9.81
C ALA A 76 15.03 18.06 9.11
N PRO A 77 14.83 18.38 7.83
CA PRO A 77 13.79 17.77 7.01
C PRO A 77 13.95 16.24 6.96
N ALA A 78 12.83 15.54 7.03
CA ALA A 78 12.80 14.08 7.14
C ALA A 78 11.58 13.44 6.44
N ALA A 79 10.69 14.24 5.86
CA ALA A 79 9.51 13.71 5.19
C ALA A 79 9.89 13.17 3.80
N GLY A 80 9.45 11.95 3.50
CA GLY A 80 9.77 11.26 2.24
C GLY A 80 8.90 11.65 1.05
N ALA A 81 8.05 12.67 1.21
CA ALA A 81 7.19 13.24 0.18
C ALA A 81 6.88 14.71 0.55
N SER A 82 6.55 15.52 -0.46
CA SER A 82 6.13 16.92 -0.28
C SER A 82 4.65 17.09 -0.68
N HIS A 83 3.74 16.97 0.31
CA HIS A 83 2.30 17.20 0.12
C HIS A 83 1.86 18.54 0.71
N LEU A 84 1.49 19.48 -0.16
CA LEU A 84 1.07 20.83 0.20
C LEU A 84 -0.44 20.92 0.46
N ALA A 85 -1.26 20.07 -0.16
CA ALA A 85 -2.72 20.16 -0.10
C ALA A 85 -3.26 20.14 1.34
N PRO A 86 -2.88 19.19 2.22
CA PRO A 86 -3.41 19.14 3.58
C PRO A 86 -3.05 20.39 4.39
N ALA A 87 -1.87 20.96 4.14
CA ALA A 87 -1.39 22.17 4.81
C ALA A 87 -2.17 23.41 4.35
N LEU A 88 -2.45 23.53 3.04
CA LEU A 88 -3.27 24.61 2.49
C LEU A 88 -4.72 24.51 2.94
N GLU A 89 -5.30 23.32 3.00
CA GLU A 89 -6.67 23.11 3.51
C GLU A 89 -6.77 23.52 4.98
N ALA A 90 -5.82 23.10 5.82
CA ALA A 90 -5.75 23.51 7.22
C ALA A 90 -5.55 25.03 7.38
N ALA A 91 -4.78 25.65 6.48
CA ALA A 91 -4.56 27.09 6.47
C ALA A 91 -5.77 27.89 5.97
N ALA A 92 -6.53 27.36 5.01
CA ALA A 92 -7.68 28.02 4.40
C ALA A 92 -8.79 28.35 5.41
N GLY A 93 -8.92 27.55 6.47
CA GLY A 93 -9.83 27.81 7.59
C GLY A 93 -9.46 29.04 8.42
N ARG A 94 -8.19 29.48 8.42
CA ARG A 94 -7.70 30.59 9.22
C ARG A 94 -7.77 31.92 8.48
N ALA A 95 -7.95 33.01 9.24
CA ALA A 95 -7.85 34.36 8.70
C ALA A 95 -6.39 34.83 8.79
N GLY A 96 -5.79 35.28 7.69
CA GLY A 96 -4.41 35.77 7.63
C GLY A 96 -3.74 35.49 6.29
N GLU A 97 -2.59 36.12 6.05
CA GLU A 97 -1.71 35.81 4.91
C GLU A 97 -1.18 34.38 5.06
N VAL A 98 -1.16 33.60 3.97
CA VAL A 98 -0.53 32.28 3.92
C VAL A 98 0.73 32.39 3.07
N VAL A 99 1.86 32.01 3.64
CA VAL A 99 3.17 32.01 2.99
C VAL A 99 3.66 30.58 2.90
N VAL A 100 4.00 30.10 1.70
CA VAL A 100 4.57 28.78 1.46
C VAL A 100 6.06 28.95 1.17
N VAL A 101 6.91 28.17 1.83
CA VAL A 101 8.36 28.14 1.62
C VAL A 101 8.77 26.71 1.29
N THR A 102 9.22 26.47 0.06
CA THR A 102 9.55 25.15 -0.52
C THR A 102 10.67 25.30 -1.55
N ASP A 103 11.27 24.22 -2.03
CA ASP A 103 12.16 24.22 -3.21
C ASP A 103 11.40 24.16 -4.54
N GLY A 104 10.07 24.01 -4.45
CA GLY A 104 9.14 24.02 -5.57
C GLY A 104 8.80 22.63 -6.12
N ASP A 105 9.42 21.58 -5.58
CA ASP A 105 9.14 20.19 -5.92
C ASP A 105 8.06 19.64 -4.98
N VAL A 106 6.79 19.74 -5.41
CA VAL A 106 5.61 19.37 -4.61
C VAL A 106 4.81 18.33 -5.39
N ASP A 107 4.53 17.19 -4.77
CA ASP A 107 4.00 16.02 -5.45
C ASP A 107 2.50 16.15 -5.77
N ASP A 108 1.75 16.89 -4.95
CA ASP A 108 0.28 16.92 -4.97
C ASP A 108 -0.31 18.18 -5.61
N VAL A 109 0.50 19.03 -6.27
CA VAL A 109 0.05 20.30 -6.87
C VAL A 109 -1.14 20.11 -7.81
N ALA A 110 -1.14 19.05 -8.62
CA ALA A 110 -2.20 18.76 -9.58
C ALA A 110 -3.56 18.45 -8.92
N ALA A 111 -3.56 18.02 -7.66
CA ALA A 111 -4.77 17.75 -6.90
C ALA A 111 -5.34 18.99 -6.20
N ILE A 112 -4.56 20.07 -6.08
CA ILE A 112 -4.98 21.27 -5.34
C ILE A 112 -5.86 22.16 -6.23
N PRO A 113 -7.05 22.57 -5.77
CA PRO A 113 -7.89 23.52 -6.47
C PRO A 113 -7.13 24.81 -6.84
N ALA A 114 -7.31 25.28 -8.07
CA ALA A 114 -6.59 26.45 -8.60
C ALA A 114 -6.83 27.73 -7.76
N ASP A 115 -8.00 27.87 -7.14
CA ASP A 115 -8.32 29.01 -6.28
C ASP A 115 -7.61 28.93 -4.93
N LEU A 116 -7.26 27.74 -4.43
CA LEU A 116 -6.42 27.57 -3.25
C LEU A 116 -4.95 27.81 -3.57
N LEU A 117 -4.49 27.41 -4.76
CA LEU A 117 -3.12 27.64 -5.21
C LEU A 117 -2.77 29.11 -5.44
N ARG A 118 -3.71 29.96 -5.85
CA ARG A 118 -3.44 31.40 -6.11
C ARG A 118 -3.34 32.28 -4.86
N ARG A 119 -3.97 31.85 -3.76
CA ARG A 119 -4.04 32.61 -2.51
C ARG A 119 -2.69 32.77 -1.80
N PRO A 120 -1.90 31.70 -1.58
CA PRO A 120 -0.67 31.82 -0.81
C PRO A 120 0.41 32.58 -1.59
N ARG A 121 1.20 33.36 -0.85
CA ARG A 121 2.51 33.80 -1.31
C ARG A 121 3.45 32.60 -1.34
N VAL A 122 4.10 32.32 -2.45
CA VAL A 122 5.04 31.21 -2.58
C VAL A 122 6.46 31.75 -2.72
N ILE A 123 7.34 31.28 -1.83
CA ILE A 123 8.77 31.55 -1.83
C ILE A 123 9.48 30.23 -2.18
N VAL A 124 10.13 30.21 -3.34
CA VAL A 124 10.84 29.03 -3.84
C VAL A 124 12.34 29.15 -3.55
N GLN A 125 12.93 28.11 -2.95
CA GLN A 125 14.36 27.96 -2.65
C GLN A 125 14.92 26.79 -3.49
N PRO A 126 15.10 26.98 -4.81
CA PRO A 126 15.34 25.86 -5.71
C PRO A 126 16.69 25.17 -5.44
N ARG A 127 16.73 23.86 -5.65
CA ARG A 127 17.98 23.09 -5.69
C ARG A 127 18.78 23.49 -6.94
N ALA A 128 20.11 23.55 -6.81
CA ALA A 128 20.97 23.68 -7.98
C ALA A 128 20.79 22.42 -8.87
N PRO A 129 20.68 22.55 -10.19
CA PRO A 129 20.62 21.38 -11.08
C PRO A 129 21.86 20.50 -10.89
N PHE A 130 21.67 19.18 -10.87
CA PHE A 130 22.76 18.21 -10.78
C PHE A 130 22.44 16.96 -11.61
N PHE A 131 23.48 16.19 -11.92
CA PHE A 131 23.37 14.87 -12.54
C PHE A 131 23.25 13.80 -11.46
N ASP A 132 22.37 12.84 -11.72
CA ASP A 132 22.03 11.77 -10.80
C ASP A 132 21.84 10.42 -11.49
N ALA A 133 22.26 9.34 -10.84
CA ALA A 133 22.15 7.99 -11.36
C ALA A 133 21.72 7.00 -10.26
N TYR A 134 20.52 6.45 -10.41
CA TYR A 134 19.82 5.84 -9.30
C TYR A 134 19.28 4.46 -9.65
N VAL A 135 18.95 3.67 -8.61
CA VAL A 135 18.18 2.44 -8.75
C VAL A 135 16.70 2.74 -8.46
N ALA A 136 15.88 2.67 -9.51
CA ALA A 136 14.47 3.03 -9.48
C ALA A 136 13.57 1.99 -8.79
N GLY A 137 13.95 0.71 -8.84
CA GLY A 137 13.17 -0.35 -8.19
C GLY A 137 13.67 -1.76 -8.46
N ILE A 138 13.22 -2.70 -7.62
CA ILE A 138 13.58 -4.12 -7.69
C ILE A 138 12.30 -4.96 -7.58
N GLU A 139 12.12 -5.88 -8.53
CA GLU A 139 11.06 -6.88 -8.50
C GLU A 139 11.66 -8.29 -8.54
N GLY A 140 11.07 -9.24 -7.81
CA GLY A 140 11.56 -10.61 -7.78
C GLY A 140 10.78 -11.52 -6.85
N PRO A 141 11.12 -12.82 -6.79
CA PRO A 141 10.52 -13.75 -5.84
C PRO A 141 10.94 -13.43 -4.40
N ARG A 142 9.96 -13.36 -3.50
CA ARG A 142 10.15 -13.02 -2.08
C ARG A 142 10.41 -14.23 -1.18
N HIS A 143 9.85 -15.38 -1.54
CA HIS A 143 9.99 -16.62 -0.80
C HIS A 143 10.58 -17.69 -1.70
N VAL A 144 11.79 -18.14 -1.37
CA VAL A 144 12.53 -19.11 -2.18
C VAL A 144 13.11 -20.21 -1.31
N THR A 145 13.42 -21.34 -1.92
CA THR A 145 14.14 -22.45 -1.28
C THR A 145 15.62 -22.35 -1.60
N ARG A 146 16.52 -22.88 -0.74
CA ARG A 146 17.99 -22.83 -0.91
C ARG A 146 18.53 -23.44 -2.22
N GLY A 147 17.73 -24.25 -2.92
CA GLY A 147 18.05 -24.82 -4.24
C GLY A 147 17.49 -24.03 -5.43
N ASP A 148 16.75 -22.96 -5.18
CA ASP A 148 16.12 -22.15 -6.23
C ASP A 148 17.07 -21.12 -6.82
N THR A 149 16.63 -20.53 -7.92
CA THR A 149 17.30 -19.40 -8.58
C THR A 149 16.47 -18.14 -8.36
N ILE A 150 17.10 -17.11 -7.78
CA ILE A 150 16.50 -15.79 -7.62
C ILE A 150 16.73 -15.00 -8.91
N ARG A 151 15.64 -14.53 -9.52
CA ARG A 151 15.68 -13.62 -10.67
C ARG A 151 15.14 -12.27 -10.24
N LEU A 152 16.02 -11.28 -10.17
CA LEU A 152 15.69 -9.91 -9.81
C LEU A 152 15.60 -9.08 -11.09
N ARG A 153 14.44 -8.48 -11.33
CA ARG A 153 14.27 -7.42 -12.32
C ARG A 153 14.62 -6.09 -11.64
N VAL A 154 15.66 -5.44 -12.12
CA VAL A 154 16.19 -4.20 -11.56
C VAL A 154 15.96 -3.08 -12.56
N SER A 155 15.28 -2.03 -12.12
CA SER A 155 15.10 -0.79 -12.86
C SER A 155 16.09 0.25 -12.33
N TYR A 156 16.82 0.90 -13.22
CA TYR A 156 17.86 1.89 -12.92
C TYR A 156 17.84 2.99 -13.96
N GLY A 157 18.29 4.19 -13.62
CA GLY A 157 18.13 5.34 -14.50
C GLY A 157 19.13 6.45 -14.24
N VAL A 158 18.98 7.51 -15.04
CA VAL A 158 19.67 8.78 -14.81
C VAL A 158 18.70 9.95 -14.90
N ALA A 159 18.95 10.97 -14.09
CA ALA A 159 18.21 12.22 -14.07
C ALA A 159 19.17 13.42 -14.07
N GLY A 160 18.68 14.56 -14.57
CA GLY A 160 19.48 15.77 -14.73
C GLY A 160 20.45 15.73 -15.92
N THR A 161 21.29 16.76 -16.04
CA THR A 161 22.24 16.92 -17.15
C THR A 161 23.67 16.74 -16.67
N ARG A 162 24.45 15.95 -17.41
CA ARG A 162 25.87 15.71 -17.14
C ARG A 162 26.71 16.87 -17.66
N ASP A 163 27.48 17.52 -16.79
CA ASP A 163 28.50 18.47 -17.21
C ASP A 163 29.49 17.77 -18.17
N GLY A 164 29.61 18.28 -19.40
CA GLY A 164 30.54 17.77 -20.41
C GLY A 164 29.93 16.93 -21.54
N GLY A 165 28.61 16.78 -21.61
CA GLY A 165 27.88 16.41 -22.82
C GLY A 165 28.50 15.31 -23.69
N ARG A 166 28.51 14.05 -23.21
CA ARG A 166 28.46 12.79 -23.99
C ARG A 166 28.91 11.62 -23.13
N GLY A 167 28.22 10.50 -23.28
CA GLY A 167 28.80 9.17 -23.12
C GLY A 167 28.04 8.29 -22.15
N THR A 168 27.31 7.33 -22.73
CA THR A 168 26.95 6.04 -22.15
C THR A 168 27.89 5.63 -21.01
N GLY A 169 27.48 5.93 -19.78
CA GLY A 169 28.22 5.51 -18.59
C GLY A 169 28.08 4.01 -18.46
N LYS A 170 29.19 3.27 -18.47
CA LYS A 170 29.16 1.88 -18.02
C LYS A 170 29.07 1.91 -16.50
N ALA A 171 28.09 1.20 -15.97
CA ALA A 171 27.93 0.99 -14.53
C ALA A 171 27.89 -0.52 -14.25
N THR A 172 27.98 -0.89 -12.99
CA THR A 172 27.83 -2.28 -12.57
C THR A 172 26.76 -2.34 -11.51
N LEU A 173 25.68 -3.06 -11.79
CA LEU A 173 24.74 -3.43 -10.74
C LEU A 173 25.39 -4.49 -9.87
N VAL A 174 25.42 -4.26 -8.56
CA VAL A 174 25.98 -5.17 -7.57
C VAL A 174 24.89 -5.59 -6.62
N VAL A 175 24.72 -6.90 -6.45
CA VAL A 175 23.84 -7.46 -5.43
C VAL A 175 24.71 -7.88 -4.26
N SER A 176 24.43 -7.36 -3.09
CA SER A 176 25.13 -7.70 -1.85
C SER A 176 24.16 -8.13 -0.75
N VAL A 177 24.69 -8.83 0.25
CA VAL A 177 23.98 -9.24 1.46
C VAL A 177 24.94 -9.17 2.62
N GLU A 178 24.57 -8.46 3.69
CA GLU A 178 25.46 -8.20 4.85
C GLU A 178 26.84 -7.64 4.41
N GLY A 179 26.86 -6.76 3.39
CA GLY A 179 28.07 -6.16 2.82
C GLY A 179 28.90 -7.08 1.91
N ARG A 180 28.48 -8.34 1.74
CA ARG A 180 29.15 -9.31 0.84
C ARG A 180 28.50 -9.30 -0.53
N ARG A 181 29.26 -8.98 -1.58
CA ARG A 181 28.84 -9.13 -2.98
C ARG A 181 28.54 -10.58 -3.32
N ILE A 182 27.35 -10.84 -3.86
CA ILE A 182 26.86 -12.18 -4.23
C ILE A 182 26.53 -12.34 -5.70
N ALA A 183 26.28 -11.24 -6.41
CA ALA A 183 26.12 -11.21 -7.85
C ALA A 183 26.48 -9.82 -8.39
N SER A 184 26.72 -9.73 -9.69
CA SER A 184 26.95 -8.46 -10.36
C SER A 184 26.73 -8.54 -11.85
N GLN A 185 26.34 -7.42 -12.45
CA GLN A 185 26.07 -7.32 -13.87
C GLN A 185 26.48 -5.95 -14.40
N SER A 186 27.31 -5.93 -15.45
CA SER A 186 27.63 -4.70 -16.15
C SER A 186 26.43 -4.22 -16.94
N VAL A 187 26.14 -2.92 -16.86
CA VAL A 187 25.02 -2.26 -17.53
C VAL A 187 25.49 -0.97 -18.20
N THR A 188 24.70 -0.52 -19.18
CA THR A 188 24.91 0.78 -19.83
C THR A 188 23.83 1.72 -19.34
N LEU A 189 24.22 2.88 -18.82
CA LEU A 189 23.29 3.91 -18.40
C LEU A 189 22.61 4.56 -19.62
N PRO A 190 21.31 4.87 -19.54
CA PRO A 190 20.63 5.66 -20.54
C PRO A 190 21.14 7.12 -20.52
N ASP A 191 20.87 7.88 -21.58
CA ASP A 191 21.11 9.33 -21.59
C ASP A 191 20.10 10.09 -20.70
N SER A 192 18.89 9.53 -20.54
CA SER A 192 17.84 10.03 -19.65
C SER A 192 16.81 8.93 -19.36
N GLY A 193 16.18 8.96 -18.18
CA GLY A 193 15.06 8.06 -17.85
C GLY A 193 15.52 6.72 -17.27
N VAL A 194 14.66 5.71 -17.34
CA VAL A 194 14.82 4.42 -16.65
C VAL A 194 14.95 3.27 -17.65
N LEU A 195 15.92 2.39 -17.43
CA LEU A 195 16.08 1.09 -18.08
C LEU A 195 15.82 -0.05 -17.08
N THR A 196 15.50 -1.22 -17.61
CA THR A 196 15.27 -2.42 -16.81
C THR A 196 16.14 -3.57 -17.29
N THR A 197 16.72 -4.33 -16.37
CA THR A 197 17.49 -5.54 -16.66
C THR A 197 17.20 -6.64 -15.66
N GLU A 198 17.60 -7.88 -15.96
CA GLU A 198 17.45 -9.02 -15.06
C GLU A 198 18.82 -9.46 -14.53
N ILE A 199 18.93 -9.65 -13.22
CA ILE A 199 20.07 -10.25 -12.52
C ILE A 199 19.63 -11.58 -11.95
N THR A 200 20.40 -12.63 -12.24
CA THR A 200 20.12 -13.99 -11.78
C THR A 200 21.19 -14.45 -10.79
N LEU A 201 20.78 -15.01 -9.66
CA LEU A 201 21.69 -15.59 -8.68
C LEU A 201 21.12 -16.86 -8.02
N PRO A 202 21.96 -17.83 -7.65
CA PRO A 202 21.54 -18.95 -6.82
C PRO A 202 21.12 -18.48 -5.43
N SER A 203 20.01 -18.98 -4.90
CA SER A 203 19.59 -18.64 -3.52
C SER A 203 20.57 -19.16 -2.46
N SER A 204 21.40 -20.15 -2.80
CA SER A 204 22.51 -20.64 -1.98
C SER A 204 23.61 -19.60 -1.73
N HIS A 205 23.66 -18.51 -2.51
CA HIS A 205 24.56 -17.39 -2.25
C HIS A 205 24.10 -16.54 -1.05
N VAL A 206 22.84 -16.65 -0.62
CA VAL A 206 22.36 -16.04 0.62
C VAL A 206 22.93 -16.86 1.79
N PRO A 207 23.75 -16.25 2.69
CA PRO A 207 24.56 -17.01 3.65
C PRO A 207 23.74 -17.83 4.66
N ARG A 208 22.59 -17.32 5.09
CA ARG A 208 21.77 -17.88 6.16
C ARG A 208 20.33 -18.10 5.68
N PRO A 209 19.72 -19.25 6.03
CA PRO A 209 18.28 -19.43 5.84
C PRO A 209 17.46 -18.41 6.66
N GLY A 210 16.24 -18.18 6.19
CA GLY A 210 15.28 -17.21 6.73
C GLY A 210 15.34 -15.86 6.03
N TRP A 211 14.74 -14.85 6.67
CA TRP A 211 14.70 -13.48 6.19
C TRP A 211 16.08 -12.82 6.11
N SER A 212 16.39 -12.33 4.91
CA SER A 212 17.59 -11.58 4.56
C SER A 212 17.22 -10.34 3.73
N VAL A 213 18.02 -9.29 3.83
CA VAL A 213 17.89 -8.08 3.00
C VAL A 213 19.00 -8.10 1.97
N LEU A 214 18.63 -8.13 0.70
CA LEU A 214 19.54 -7.92 -0.42
C LEU A 214 19.64 -6.42 -0.68
N GLU A 215 20.83 -5.93 -0.92
CA GLU A 215 21.07 -4.57 -1.38
C GLU A 215 21.50 -4.65 -2.84
N VAL A 216 20.83 -3.90 -3.71
CA VAL A 216 21.19 -3.76 -5.12
C VAL A 216 21.69 -2.34 -5.31
N SER A 217 23.00 -2.19 -5.52
CA SER A 217 23.66 -0.91 -5.73
C SER A 217 24.11 -0.73 -7.18
N LEU A 218 24.23 0.52 -7.60
CA LEU A 218 24.79 0.93 -8.87
C LEU A 218 26.23 1.42 -8.67
N ASP A 219 27.21 0.57 -8.96
CA ASP A 219 28.62 0.89 -8.78
C ASP A 219 29.24 1.49 -10.06
N GLY A 220 30.28 2.31 -9.89
CA GLY A 220 31.08 2.85 -10.99
C GLY A 220 30.51 4.12 -11.62
N VAL A 221 29.52 4.73 -10.98
CA VAL A 221 28.96 6.04 -11.33
C VAL A 221 29.43 7.07 -10.32
N LYS A 222 29.59 8.31 -10.78
CA LYS A 222 29.92 9.46 -9.92
C LYS A 222 28.87 10.52 -10.17
N ASP A 223 27.89 10.57 -9.29
CA ASP A 223 26.83 11.58 -9.23
C ASP A 223 26.97 12.42 -7.96
N SER A 224 25.96 13.25 -7.69
CA SER A 224 25.91 14.15 -6.54
C SER A 224 25.05 13.61 -5.39
N GLU A 225 24.37 12.47 -5.56
CA GLU A 225 23.35 11.99 -4.63
C GLU A 225 23.45 10.46 -4.39
N PRO A 226 24.50 9.99 -3.70
CA PRO A 226 24.79 8.56 -3.57
C PRO A 226 23.77 7.76 -2.73
N ARG A 227 22.72 8.41 -2.20
CA ARG A 227 21.73 7.79 -1.31
C ARG A 227 20.65 7.02 -2.07
N ASP A 228 20.46 7.30 -3.36
CA ASP A 228 19.51 6.61 -4.24
C ASP A 228 20.17 5.65 -5.26
N ASP A 229 21.50 5.57 -5.27
CA ASP A 229 22.30 4.55 -5.97
C ASP A 229 21.99 3.11 -5.53
N SER A 230 21.28 2.92 -4.42
CA SER A 230 20.97 1.61 -3.88
C SER A 230 19.51 1.46 -3.46
N ARG A 231 18.99 0.25 -3.67
CA ARG A 231 17.67 -0.20 -3.21
C ARG A 231 17.79 -1.50 -2.44
N GLN A 232 16.84 -1.72 -1.53
CA GLN A 232 16.78 -2.93 -0.71
C GLN A 232 15.71 -3.88 -1.25
N PHE A 233 15.93 -5.17 -1.05
CA PHE A 233 14.99 -6.22 -1.42
C PHE A 233 15.02 -7.36 -0.39
N VAL A 234 13.97 -7.46 0.39
CA VAL A 234 13.77 -8.48 1.41
C VAL A 234 13.36 -9.80 0.76
N VAL A 235 14.10 -10.86 1.09
CA VAL A 235 13.87 -12.24 0.65
C VAL A 235 13.89 -13.19 1.85
N ASP A 236 13.02 -14.19 1.84
CA ASP A 236 13.00 -15.31 2.77
C ASP A 236 13.52 -16.58 2.07
N VAL A 237 14.64 -17.11 2.56
CA VAL A 237 15.27 -18.32 2.01
C VAL A 237 15.04 -19.51 2.94
N SER A 238 14.09 -20.37 2.61
CA SER A 238 13.83 -21.59 3.38
C SER A 238 14.74 -22.74 2.95
N LEU A 239 14.98 -23.67 3.87
CA LEU A 239 15.69 -24.92 3.55
C LEU A 239 14.82 -25.86 2.72
N GLU A 240 13.52 -25.87 2.99
CA GLU A 240 12.54 -26.77 2.39
C GLU A 240 11.32 -25.97 1.92
N PRO A 241 10.65 -26.41 0.83
CA PRO A 241 9.43 -25.75 0.39
C PRO A 241 8.30 -25.99 1.38
N ALA A 242 7.48 -24.97 1.63
CA ALA A 242 6.31 -25.11 2.49
C ALA A 242 5.14 -25.75 1.74
N ALA A 243 5.03 -25.46 0.44
CA ALA A 243 4.05 -26.05 -0.44
C ALA A 243 4.69 -26.59 -1.73
N VAL A 244 4.21 -27.73 -2.20
CA VAL A 244 4.66 -28.36 -3.45
C VAL A 244 3.47 -28.62 -4.35
N ILE A 245 3.55 -28.17 -5.61
CA ILE A 245 2.56 -28.41 -6.66
C ILE A 245 3.13 -29.42 -7.66
N PHE A 246 2.41 -30.52 -7.86
CA PHE A 246 2.60 -31.46 -8.96
C PHE A 246 1.50 -31.24 -9.99
N ALA A 247 1.85 -30.70 -11.15
CA ALA A 247 0.91 -30.41 -12.24
C ALA A 247 1.13 -31.35 -13.42
N SER A 248 0.09 -32.08 -13.79
CA SER A 248 0.08 -32.98 -14.95
C SER A 248 -1.30 -32.95 -15.65
N PRO A 249 -1.42 -32.41 -16.86
CA PRO A 249 -0.41 -31.63 -17.58
C PRO A 249 -0.15 -30.27 -16.88
N PRO A 250 0.96 -29.59 -17.21
CA PRO A 250 1.12 -28.18 -16.86
C PRO A 250 0.07 -27.33 -17.57
N ASP A 251 -0.72 -26.59 -16.82
CA ASP A 251 -1.77 -25.71 -17.33
C ASP A 251 -1.77 -24.32 -16.66
N TRP A 252 -2.69 -23.46 -17.09
CA TRP A 252 -2.86 -22.13 -16.51
C TRP A 252 -3.33 -22.19 -15.05
N GLU A 253 -4.12 -23.21 -14.69
CA GLU A 253 -4.56 -23.46 -13.31
C GLU A 253 -3.36 -23.53 -12.35
N ALA A 254 -2.34 -24.33 -12.68
CA ALA A 254 -1.15 -24.51 -11.85
C ALA A 254 -0.33 -23.22 -11.72
N ARG A 255 -0.19 -22.46 -12.80
CA ARG A 255 0.58 -21.21 -12.83
C ARG A 255 -0.06 -20.14 -11.95
N PHE A 256 -1.37 -19.94 -12.06
CA PHE A 256 -2.10 -18.94 -11.28
C PHE A 256 -2.22 -19.33 -9.80
N LEU A 257 -2.39 -20.63 -9.52
CA LEU A 257 -2.39 -21.15 -8.16
C LEU A 257 -1.04 -20.94 -7.49
N ALA A 258 0.07 -21.28 -8.15
CA ALA A 258 1.42 -21.10 -7.59
C ALA A 258 1.70 -19.64 -7.20
N ARG A 259 1.36 -18.70 -8.09
CA ARG A 259 1.49 -17.26 -7.81
C ARG A 259 0.63 -16.84 -6.62
N THR A 260 -0.66 -17.19 -6.64
CA THR A 260 -1.58 -16.77 -5.58
C THR A 260 -1.24 -17.41 -4.23
N LEU A 261 -0.79 -18.66 -4.23
CA LEU A 261 -0.35 -19.36 -3.03
C LEU A 261 0.89 -18.70 -2.43
N SER A 262 1.86 -18.33 -3.25
CA SER A 262 3.03 -17.57 -2.80
C SER A 262 2.64 -16.24 -2.16
N ASP A 263 1.66 -15.52 -2.75
CA ASP A 263 1.22 -14.21 -2.25
C ASP A 263 0.38 -14.30 -0.96
N VAL A 264 -0.53 -15.28 -0.92
CA VAL A 264 -1.53 -15.42 0.15
C VAL A 264 -0.95 -16.15 1.35
N ALA A 265 -0.24 -17.25 1.11
CA ALA A 265 0.36 -18.02 2.18
C ALA A 265 1.71 -17.45 2.63
N ARG A 266 2.36 -16.59 1.81
CA ARG A 266 3.67 -15.99 2.12
C ARG A 266 4.72 -17.04 2.48
N VAL A 267 4.73 -18.12 1.71
CA VAL A 267 5.63 -19.26 1.90
C VAL A 267 6.27 -19.68 0.59
N PRO A 268 7.44 -20.34 0.62
CA PRO A 268 8.07 -20.88 -0.59
C PRO A 268 7.19 -21.97 -1.21
N VAL A 269 6.84 -21.78 -2.48
CA VAL A 269 6.08 -22.72 -3.31
C VAL A 269 7.00 -23.32 -4.36
N LYS A 270 7.13 -24.64 -4.37
CA LYS A 270 7.86 -25.37 -5.42
C LYS A 270 6.86 -25.99 -6.39
N VAL A 271 7.12 -25.86 -7.70
CA VAL A 271 6.28 -26.43 -8.75
C VAL A 271 7.07 -27.46 -9.54
N PHE A 272 6.49 -28.65 -9.70
CA PHE A 272 6.96 -29.69 -10.61
C PHE A 272 5.88 -29.94 -11.66
N VAL A 273 6.32 -30.07 -12.91
CA VAL A 273 5.43 -30.26 -14.05
C VAL A 273 5.78 -31.55 -14.79
N GLU A 274 4.77 -32.33 -15.17
CA GLU A 274 4.93 -33.50 -16.03
C GLU A 274 4.81 -33.04 -17.49
N THR A 275 5.94 -32.82 -18.16
CA THR A 275 5.94 -32.36 -19.57
C THR A 275 5.63 -33.49 -20.55
N GLU A 276 5.95 -34.72 -20.17
CA GLU A 276 5.68 -35.95 -20.90
C GLU A 276 5.34 -37.05 -19.88
N PRO A 277 4.57 -38.09 -20.24
CA PRO A 277 4.24 -39.20 -19.35
C PRO A 277 5.46 -39.76 -18.58
N GLY A 278 5.45 -39.61 -17.26
CA GLY A 278 6.50 -40.06 -16.32
C GLY A 278 7.72 -39.13 -16.22
N ARG A 279 7.82 -38.07 -17.03
CA ARG A 279 8.97 -37.16 -17.06
C ARG A 279 8.63 -35.84 -16.38
N TRP A 280 9.05 -35.75 -15.12
CA TRP A 280 8.88 -34.57 -14.28
C TRP A 280 10.03 -33.60 -14.44
N ARG A 281 9.71 -32.32 -14.42
CA ARG A 281 10.65 -31.20 -14.50
C ARG A 281 10.33 -30.15 -13.46
N ASP A 282 11.35 -29.42 -13.04
CA ASP A 282 11.19 -28.20 -12.25
C ASP A 282 10.42 -27.14 -13.06
N GLY A 283 9.37 -26.57 -12.49
CA GLY A 283 8.47 -25.65 -13.20
C GLY A 283 9.09 -24.29 -13.56
N ALA A 284 10.19 -23.90 -12.93
CA ALA A 284 10.85 -22.61 -13.18
C ALA A 284 12.03 -22.73 -14.15
N THR A 285 12.79 -23.83 -14.05
CA THR A 285 14.03 -24.06 -14.82
C THR A 285 13.87 -25.10 -15.93
N LEU A 286 12.80 -25.89 -15.89
CA LEU A 286 12.58 -27.07 -16.76
C LEU A 286 13.67 -28.15 -16.64
N ALA A 287 14.51 -28.07 -15.61
CA ALA A 287 15.49 -29.10 -15.31
C ALA A 287 14.79 -30.42 -14.96
N PRO A 288 15.29 -31.59 -15.42
CA PRO A 288 14.75 -32.90 -15.05
C PRO A 288 14.72 -33.09 -13.53
N ALA A 289 13.60 -33.59 -13.00
CA ALA A 289 13.44 -33.88 -11.58
C ALA A 289 13.31 -35.39 -11.36
N ALA A 290 14.25 -35.97 -10.62
CA ALA A 290 14.25 -37.39 -10.29
C ALA A 290 13.18 -37.74 -9.24
N THR A 291 12.68 -38.97 -9.27
CA THR A 291 11.62 -39.47 -8.36
C THR A 291 11.93 -39.24 -6.89
N ASN A 292 13.18 -39.44 -6.45
CA ASN A 292 13.59 -39.20 -5.07
C ASN A 292 13.45 -37.72 -4.67
N VAL A 293 13.78 -36.79 -5.56
CA VAL A 293 13.61 -35.34 -5.34
C VAL A 293 12.14 -34.99 -5.16
N LEU A 294 11.27 -35.57 -6.00
CA LEU A 294 9.81 -35.36 -5.92
C LEU A 294 9.24 -35.89 -4.59
N THR A 295 9.63 -37.11 -4.20
CA THR A 295 9.21 -37.73 -2.94
C THR A 295 9.71 -36.94 -1.73
N SER A 296 10.98 -36.53 -1.71
CA SER A 296 11.55 -35.71 -0.64
C SER A 296 10.85 -34.36 -0.52
N ALA A 297 10.60 -33.68 -1.64
CA ALA A 297 9.87 -32.42 -1.64
C ALA A 297 8.45 -32.58 -1.07
N ALA A 298 7.73 -33.63 -1.47
CA ALA A 298 6.38 -33.92 -0.95
C ALA A 298 6.37 -34.27 0.56
N ALA A 299 7.39 -34.98 1.03
CA ALA A 299 7.52 -35.36 2.44
C ALA A 299 7.79 -34.16 3.34
N ASN A 300 8.59 -33.20 2.86
CA ASN A 300 9.03 -32.03 3.62
C ASN A 300 8.04 -30.85 3.56
N ALA A 301 7.18 -30.81 2.52
CA ALA A 301 6.16 -29.78 2.38
C ALA A 301 4.98 -29.98 3.32
N ARG A 302 4.50 -28.90 3.93
CA ARG A 302 3.29 -28.92 4.79
C ARG A 302 2.00 -29.05 3.98
N LEU A 303 2.03 -28.56 2.74
CA LEU A 303 0.95 -28.64 1.78
C LEU A 303 1.44 -29.28 0.48
N VAL A 304 0.81 -30.38 0.09
CA VAL A 304 1.05 -31.03 -1.19
C VAL A 304 -0.17 -30.83 -2.09
N ILE A 305 0.04 -30.45 -3.34
CA ILE A 305 -1.00 -30.14 -4.30
C ILE A 305 -0.83 -31.05 -5.51
N ALA A 306 -1.85 -31.82 -5.85
CA ALA A 306 -1.89 -32.65 -7.05
C ALA A 306 -2.94 -32.08 -8.01
N MET A 307 -2.49 -31.58 -9.16
CA MET A 307 -3.32 -30.82 -10.10
C MET A 307 -3.30 -31.42 -11.51
N GLY A 308 -4.44 -31.35 -12.19
CA GLY A 308 -4.63 -31.92 -13.53
C GLY A 308 -5.19 -33.34 -13.46
N ASP A 309 -4.33 -34.35 -13.59
CA ASP A 309 -4.60 -35.76 -13.34
C ASP A 309 -3.90 -36.18 -12.03
N PRO A 310 -4.61 -36.17 -10.87
CA PRO A 310 -4.01 -36.45 -9.58
C PRO A 310 -3.39 -37.85 -9.44
N GLU A 311 -3.83 -38.83 -10.24
CA GLU A 311 -3.26 -40.18 -10.20
C GLU A 311 -1.80 -40.20 -10.62
N ARG A 312 -1.38 -39.27 -11.48
CA ARG A 312 0.02 -39.11 -11.92
C ARG A 312 0.96 -38.74 -10.78
N ALA A 313 0.49 -37.92 -9.85
CA ALA A 313 1.25 -37.51 -8.68
C ALA A 313 1.13 -38.52 -7.50
N ARG A 314 0.27 -39.53 -7.62
CA ARG A 314 -0.08 -40.43 -6.51
C ARG A 314 1.10 -41.19 -5.93
N ALA A 315 2.13 -41.47 -6.74
CA ALA A 315 3.37 -42.10 -6.29
C ALA A 315 4.10 -41.28 -5.21
N PHE A 316 3.96 -39.95 -5.23
CA PHE A 316 4.62 -39.03 -4.31
C PHE A 316 3.70 -38.60 -3.16
N THR A 317 2.38 -38.56 -3.40
CA THR A 317 1.41 -38.05 -2.42
C THR A 317 0.85 -39.13 -1.49
N ARG A 318 0.79 -40.40 -1.90
CA ARG A 318 0.11 -41.49 -1.15
C ARG A 318 0.70 -41.73 0.25
N GLY A 319 2.00 -41.52 0.43
CA GLY A 319 2.68 -41.71 1.72
C GLY A 319 2.73 -40.47 2.61
N SER A 320 2.28 -39.31 2.11
CA SER A 320 2.36 -38.06 2.84
C SER A 320 1.27 -38.00 3.94
N ARG A 321 1.67 -37.62 5.15
CA ARG A 321 0.75 -37.27 6.25
C ARG A 321 0.41 -35.78 6.29
N ASN A 322 0.93 -35.03 5.33
CA ASN A 322 0.78 -33.57 5.24
C ASN A 322 -0.56 -33.20 4.60
N ALA A 323 -0.93 -31.93 4.66
CA ALA A 323 -2.19 -31.48 4.07
C ALA A 323 -2.15 -31.67 2.55
N LEU A 324 -3.27 -32.13 1.97
CA LEU A 324 -3.36 -32.48 0.55
C LEU A 324 -4.47 -31.67 -0.14
N LEU A 325 -4.13 -30.99 -1.22
CA LEU A 325 -5.09 -30.39 -2.14
C LEU A 325 -5.11 -31.19 -3.44
N VAL A 326 -6.27 -31.73 -3.79
CA VAL A 326 -6.48 -32.49 -5.03
C VAL A 326 -7.32 -31.65 -5.97
N TRP A 327 -6.82 -31.37 -7.16
CA TRP A 327 -7.46 -30.46 -8.11
C TRP A 327 -7.52 -31.07 -9.51
N PRO A 328 -8.44 -32.02 -9.77
CA PRO A 328 -8.64 -32.55 -11.11
C PRO A 328 -9.17 -31.47 -12.05
N THR A 329 -8.59 -31.36 -13.25
CA THR A 329 -9.04 -30.39 -14.27
C THR A 329 -9.72 -31.04 -15.48
N ASN A 330 -9.78 -32.37 -15.52
CA ASN A 330 -10.45 -33.17 -16.56
C ASN A 330 -11.96 -33.37 -16.28
N GLY A 331 -12.73 -32.28 -16.25
CA GLY A 331 -14.16 -32.31 -15.95
C GLY A 331 -15.11 -32.31 -17.16
N GLN A 332 -16.41 -32.44 -16.89
CA GLN A 332 -17.47 -32.19 -17.86
C GLN A 332 -17.44 -30.70 -18.28
N PRO A 333 -17.24 -30.39 -19.57
CA PRO A 333 -17.15 -29.01 -20.03
C PRO A 333 -18.51 -28.30 -19.95
N GLY A 334 -18.47 -26.99 -19.74
CA GLY A 334 -19.65 -26.12 -19.74
C GLY A 334 -19.45 -24.87 -18.89
N ASP A 335 -20.42 -23.95 -18.92
CA ASP A 335 -20.42 -22.78 -18.05
C ASP A 335 -21.01 -23.12 -16.69
N TRP A 336 -20.13 -23.41 -15.72
CA TRP A 336 -20.48 -23.76 -14.35
C TRP A 336 -20.40 -22.53 -13.45
N TYR A 337 -21.54 -22.07 -12.96
CA TYR A 337 -21.64 -20.91 -12.09
C TYR A 337 -21.55 -21.35 -10.63
N VAL A 338 -20.58 -20.79 -9.90
CA VAL A 338 -20.35 -21.10 -8.48
C VAL A 338 -21.36 -20.34 -7.63
N GLU A 339 -21.97 -21.04 -6.68
CA GLU A 339 -22.95 -20.47 -5.77
C GLU A 339 -22.31 -20.13 -4.41
N ARG A 340 -22.96 -19.22 -3.68
CA ARG A 340 -22.55 -18.87 -2.31
C ARG A 340 -22.58 -20.12 -1.41
N PRO A 341 -21.54 -20.35 -0.57
CA PRO A 341 -21.52 -21.47 0.37
C PRO A 341 -22.72 -21.41 1.32
N LEU A 342 -23.46 -22.52 1.45
CA LEU A 342 -24.61 -22.63 2.35
C LEU A 342 -24.17 -22.71 3.82
N SER A 343 -23.32 -23.68 4.16
CA SER A 343 -22.67 -23.78 5.46
C SER A 343 -21.42 -24.67 5.33
N SER A 344 -20.25 -24.13 5.71
CA SER A 344 -18.99 -24.86 5.69
C SER A 344 -17.95 -24.17 6.58
N PRO A 345 -16.83 -24.85 6.89
CA PRO A 345 -15.69 -24.20 7.54
C PRO A 345 -15.11 -22.98 6.79
N LEU A 346 -15.46 -22.77 5.52
CA LEU A 346 -14.98 -21.64 4.72
C LEU A 346 -15.97 -20.46 4.70
N THR A 347 -17.19 -20.62 5.21
CA THR A 347 -18.27 -19.64 5.03
C THR A 347 -17.88 -18.25 5.53
N ALA A 348 -17.26 -18.14 6.70
CA ALA A 348 -16.83 -16.85 7.25
C ALA A 348 -15.76 -16.17 6.39
N ALA A 349 -14.75 -16.94 5.92
CA ALA A 349 -13.68 -16.43 5.08
C ALA A 349 -14.17 -15.97 3.69
N LEU A 350 -15.31 -16.50 3.22
CA LEU A 350 -15.86 -16.22 1.90
C LEU A 350 -17.04 -15.24 1.91
N ALA A 351 -17.35 -14.61 3.05
CA ALA A 351 -18.51 -13.73 3.20
C ALA A 351 -18.45 -12.49 2.29
N GLY A 352 -17.25 -11.96 2.02
CA GLY A 352 -17.04 -10.78 1.17
C GLY A 352 -17.00 -11.05 -0.34
N VAL A 353 -17.10 -12.31 -0.78
CA VAL A 353 -17.00 -12.66 -2.21
C VAL A 353 -18.30 -12.31 -2.95
N ILE A 354 -18.17 -11.57 -4.05
CA ILE A 354 -19.28 -11.19 -4.95
C ILE A 354 -19.47 -12.28 -6.01
N TRP A 355 -20.16 -13.37 -5.64
CA TRP A 355 -20.31 -14.58 -6.45
C TRP A 355 -20.88 -14.35 -7.86
N ASP A 356 -21.83 -13.42 -8.02
CA ASP A 356 -22.44 -13.12 -9.31
C ASP A 356 -21.50 -12.43 -10.31
N SER A 357 -20.40 -11.83 -9.81
CA SER A 357 -19.37 -11.19 -10.63
C SER A 357 -18.27 -12.16 -11.08
N LEU A 358 -18.30 -13.40 -10.60
CA LEU A 358 -17.27 -14.39 -10.92
C LEU A 358 -17.54 -15.01 -12.30
N PRO A 359 -16.52 -15.15 -13.17
CA PRO A 359 -16.63 -15.93 -14.40
C PRO A 359 -17.06 -17.38 -14.11
N PRO A 360 -17.80 -18.05 -15.02
CA PRO A 360 -18.08 -19.47 -14.84
C PRO A 360 -16.78 -20.29 -14.91
N ALA A 361 -16.73 -21.35 -14.11
CA ALA A 361 -15.78 -22.44 -14.29
C ALA A 361 -16.07 -23.14 -15.63
N THR A 362 -15.03 -23.59 -16.32
CA THR A 362 -15.15 -24.12 -17.69
C THR A 362 -15.43 -25.62 -17.73
N ALA A 363 -15.18 -26.32 -16.63
CA ALA A 363 -15.52 -27.73 -16.47
C ALA A 363 -15.67 -28.10 -14.99
N VAL A 364 -16.49 -29.13 -14.71
CA VAL A 364 -16.61 -29.72 -13.37
C VAL A 364 -16.39 -31.23 -13.43
N PHE A 365 -15.47 -31.73 -12.61
CA PHE A 365 -15.21 -33.15 -12.46
C PHE A 365 -16.34 -33.81 -11.68
N VAL A 366 -17.11 -34.67 -12.35
CA VAL A 366 -18.24 -35.39 -11.74
C VAL A 366 -17.80 -36.82 -11.44
N GLN A 367 -17.77 -37.17 -10.17
CA GLN A 367 -17.49 -38.55 -9.76
C GLN A 367 -18.76 -39.40 -9.89
N PRO A 368 -18.68 -40.65 -10.40
CA PRO A 368 -19.85 -41.51 -10.59
C PRO A 368 -20.57 -41.88 -9.28
N HIS A 369 -19.86 -41.87 -8.15
CA HIS A 369 -20.40 -42.13 -6.81
C HIS A 369 -19.93 -41.02 -5.87
N ASP A 370 -20.81 -40.05 -5.61
CA ASP A 370 -20.53 -38.86 -4.81
C ASP A 370 -21.01 -39.11 -3.36
N SER A 371 -20.32 -39.99 -2.63
CA SER A 371 -20.67 -40.29 -1.24
C SER A 371 -19.45 -40.76 -0.46
N ASN A 372 -18.49 -39.86 -0.22
CA ASN A 372 -17.72 -39.97 1.01
C ASN A 372 -18.52 -39.22 2.09
N PRO A 373 -19.28 -39.91 2.97
CA PRO A 373 -20.12 -39.26 3.97
C PRO A 373 -19.32 -38.42 4.99
N ALA A 374 -17.99 -38.60 5.07
CA ALA A 374 -17.12 -37.78 5.92
C ALA A 374 -16.69 -36.44 5.28
N ALA A 375 -16.96 -36.22 4.00
CA ALA A 375 -16.55 -35.01 3.30
C ALA A 375 -17.61 -33.90 3.40
N THR A 376 -17.23 -32.74 3.93
CA THR A 376 -18.07 -31.54 3.97
C THR A 376 -18.02 -30.81 2.63
N VAL A 377 -19.17 -30.53 2.04
CA VAL A 377 -19.25 -29.71 0.81
C VAL A 377 -19.09 -28.24 1.17
N ALA A 378 -18.05 -27.59 0.64
CA ALA A 378 -17.77 -26.19 0.88
C ALA A 378 -18.33 -25.27 -0.21
N LEU A 379 -18.23 -25.68 -1.48
CA LEU A 379 -18.77 -24.92 -2.62
C LEU A 379 -19.47 -25.83 -3.61
N VAL A 380 -20.50 -25.30 -4.25
CA VAL A 380 -21.28 -25.97 -5.31
C VAL A 380 -21.31 -25.09 -6.55
N ALA A 381 -21.49 -25.72 -7.72
CA ALA A 381 -21.74 -25.02 -8.97
C ALA A 381 -22.90 -25.62 -9.75
N ARG A 382 -23.54 -24.80 -10.59
CA ARG A 382 -24.60 -25.22 -11.51
C ARG A 382 -24.23 -24.93 -12.95
N LEU A 383 -24.43 -25.93 -13.80
CA LEU A 383 -24.34 -25.76 -15.24
C LEU A 383 -25.42 -24.77 -15.71
N ALA A 384 -25.01 -23.73 -16.41
CA ALA A 384 -25.88 -22.70 -16.97
C ALA A 384 -26.88 -22.09 -15.96
N ARG A 385 -26.53 -22.03 -14.67
CA ARG A 385 -27.37 -21.55 -13.54
C ARG A 385 -28.68 -22.32 -13.30
N ARG A 386 -28.97 -23.36 -14.08
CA ARG A 386 -30.23 -24.11 -14.03
C ARG A 386 -30.04 -25.62 -13.83
N GLY A 387 -28.82 -26.11 -14.06
CA GLY A 387 -28.48 -27.51 -13.88
C GLY A 387 -28.55 -27.99 -12.43
N VAL A 388 -28.41 -29.31 -12.26
CA VAL A 388 -28.26 -29.95 -10.95
C VAL A 388 -27.03 -29.38 -10.24
N PRO A 389 -27.12 -28.98 -8.95
CA PRO A 389 -25.97 -28.46 -8.23
C PRO A 389 -24.95 -29.58 -8.03
N ARG A 390 -23.68 -29.29 -8.32
CA ARG A 390 -22.56 -30.22 -8.18
C ARG A 390 -21.57 -29.69 -7.15
N PRO A 391 -21.13 -30.51 -6.18
CA PRO A 391 -20.03 -30.14 -5.29
C PRO A 391 -18.76 -29.86 -6.10
N ILE A 392 -18.20 -28.66 -5.95
CA ILE A 392 -16.94 -28.28 -6.59
C ILE A 392 -15.79 -28.11 -5.61
N VAL A 393 -16.09 -27.94 -4.32
CA VAL A 393 -15.08 -27.98 -3.26
C VAL A 393 -15.59 -28.86 -2.14
N THR A 394 -14.80 -29.88 -1.78
CA THR A 394 -15.10 -30.76 -0.65
C THR A 394 -13.91 -30.82 0.31
N LEU A 395 -14.21 -30.91 1.60
CA LEU A 395 -13.24 -30.88 2.69
C LEU A 395 -13.37 -32.17 3.51
N GLU A 396 -12.28 -32.89 3.71
CA GLU A 396 -12.24 -34.16 4.42
C GLU A 396 -11.11 -34.17 5.45
N GLU A 397 -11.38 -34.62 6.68
CA GLU A 397 -10.35 -34.95 7.66
C GLU A 397 -10.25 -36.47 7.79
N ARG A 398 -9.10 -37.02 7.42
CA ARG A 398 -8.84 -38.47 7.39
C ARG A 398 -8.28 -38.95 8.72
N ASN A 399 -8.42 -40.26 8.96
CA ASN A 399 -7.82 -40.96 10.10
C ASN A 399 -6.31 -40.64 10.19
N GLY A 400 -5.86 -40.09 11.34
CA GLY A 400 -4.49 -39.58 11.53
C GLY A 400 -4.34 -38.06 11.41
N GLY A 401 -5.44 -37.32 11.28
CA GLY A 401 -5.47 -35.85 11.28
C GLY A 401 -4.98 -35.23 9.97
N GLN A 402 -4.93 -36.00 8.88
CA GLN A 402 -4.61 -35.46 7.56
C GLN A 402 -5.84 -34.75 7.01
N ARG A 403 -5.69 -33.47 6.64
CA ARG A 403 -6.73 -32.72 5.95
C ARG A 403 -6.56 -32.76 4.45
N VAL A 404 -7.67 -33.02 3.76
CA VAL A 404 -7.72 -33.14 2.31
C VAL A 404 -8.82 -32.23 1.77
N ALA A 405 -8.46 -31.32 0.87
CA ALA A 405 -9.41 -30.53 0.11
C ALA A 405 -9.39 -31.02 -1.34
N THR A 406 -10.57 -31.15 -1.95
CA THR A 406 -10.71 -31.49 -3.37
C THR A 406 -11.43 -30.37 -4.09
N VAL A 407 -10.81 -29.81 -5.12
CA VAL A 407 -11.41 -28.80 -6.01
C VAL A 407 -11.72 -29.45 -7.34
N LYS A 408 -13.00 -29.71 -7.60
CA LYS A 408 -13.52 -30.41 -8.78
C LYS A 408 -13.90 -29.45 -9.92
N ALA A 409 -13.36 -28.24 -9.96
CA ALA A 409 -13.68 -27.24 -10.99
C ALA A 409 -12.43 -26.75 -11.73
N ALA A 410 -12.50 -26.65 -13.05
CA ALA A 410 -11.42 -26.13 -13.91
C ALA A 410 -11.77 -24.73 -14.46
N GLY A 411 -10.77 -23.99 -14.93
CA GLY A 411 -10.95 -22.63 -15.47
C GLY A 411 -11.12 -21.54 -14.43
N LEU A 412 -10.86 -21.83 -13.15
CA LEU A 412 -10.87 -20.83 -12.07
C LEU A 412 -9.72 -19.82 -12.20
N TRP A 413 -8.65 -20.13 -12.93
CA TRP A 413 -7.57 -19.18 -13.24
C TRP A 413 -8.08 -17.88 -13.88
N ARG A 414 -9.23 -17.95 -14.58
CA ARG A 414 -9.87 -16.79 -15.23
C ARG A 414 -10.34 -15.75 -14.20
N TRP A 415 -10.61 -16.16 -12.97
CA TRP A 415 -10.96 -15.25 -11.88
C TRP A 415 -9.76 -14.38 -11.51
N ALA A 416 -8.59 -15.00 -11.33
CA ALA A 416 -7.35 -14.30 -11.08
C ALA A 416 -6.89 -13.43 -12.27
N PHE A 417 -7.09 -13.91 -13.50
CA PHE A 417 -6.70 -13.19 -14.72
C PHE A 417 -7.52 -11.93 -14.98
N ARG A 418 -8.82 -11.92 -14.67
CA ARG A 418 -9.70 -10.76 -14.94
C ARG A 418 -9.41 -9.54 -14.06
N GLY A 419 -8.75 -9.71 -12.92
CA GLY A 419 -8.53 -8.63 -11.96
C GLY A 419 -9.79 -8.26 -11.14
N GLY A 420 -9.67 -7.19 -10.34
CA GLY A 420 -10.77 -6.62 -9.56
C GLY A 420 -11.43 -7.62 -8.60
N ALA A 421 -12.76 -7.56 -8.48
CA ALA A 421 -13.52 -8.40 -7.56
C ALA A 421 -13.37 -9.91 -7.84
N ALA A 422 -13.16 -10.31 -9.10
CA ALA A 422 -12.96 -11.71 -9.45
C ALA A 422 -11.60 -12.23 -8.95
N GLN A 423 -10.54 -11.41 -9.04
CA GLN A 423 -9.24 -11.74 -8.50
C GLN A 423 -9.29 -11.84 -6.97
N GLU A 424 -9.98 -10.92 -6.29
CA GLU A 424 -10.19 -11.00 -4.84
C GLU A 424 -11.00 -12.24 -4.44
N GLY A 425 -11.99 -12.63 -5.24
CA GLY A 425 -12.72 -13.89 -5.06
C GLY A 425 -11.80 -15.12 -5.14
N TYR A 426 -10.94 -15.18 -6.16
CA TYR A 426 -9.94 -16.25 -6.29
C TYR A 426 -8.97 -16.30 -5.11
N ARG A 427 -8.41 -15.14 -4.72
CA ARG A 427 -7.50 -15.01 -3.58
C ARG A 427 -8.18 -15.46 -2.29
N SER A 428 -9.44 -15.08 -2.07
CA SER A 428 -10.22 -15.47 -0.89
C SER A 428 -10.46 -16.98 -0.82
N VAL A 429 -10.81 -17.62 -1.95
CA VAL A 429 -11.00 -19.09 -2.01
C VAL A 429 -9.70 -19.83 -1.73
N VAL A 430 -8.59 -19.43 -2.37
CA VAL A 430 -7.27 -20.04 -2.12
C VAL A 430 -6.84 -19.83 -0.67
N ALA A 431 -7.00 -18.63 -0.12
CA ALA A 431 -6.71 -18.33 1.28
C ALA A 431 -7.49 -19.22 2.25
N ALA A 432 -8.80 -19.32 2.06
CA ALA A 432 -9.69 -20.11 2.91
C ALA A 432 -9.32 -21.61 2.87
N LEU A 433 -9.00 -22.14 1.67
CA LEU A 433 -8.56 -23.52 1.50
C LEU A 433 -7.24 -23.79 2.22
N VAL A 434 -6.25 -22.93 2.03
CA VAL A 434 -4.92 -23.07 2.64
C VAL A 434 -5.01 -22.99 4.17
N ASP A 435 -5.77 -22.03 4.69
CA ASP A 435 -5.97 -21.89 6.13
C ASP A 435 -6.63 -23.12 6.75
N TRP A 436 -7.68 -23.64 6.10
CA TRP A 436 -8.32 -24.88 6.55
C TRP A 436 -7.38 -26.09 6.50
N LEU A 437 -6.62 -26.23 5.41
CA LEU A 437 -5.67 -27.33 5.19
C LEU A 437 -4.53 -27.32 6.23
N LEU A 438 -3.99 -26.15 6.56
CA LEU A 438 -2.80 -26.01 7.41
C LEU A 438 -3.10 -25.85 8.92
N ARG A 439 -4.37 -25.69 9.30
CA ARG A 439 -4.77 -25.44 10.69
C ARG A 439 -4.20 -26.51 11.65
N GLU A 440 -3.69 -26.06 12.80
CA GLU A 440 -3.03 -26.83 13.87
C GLU A 440 -1.68 -27.51 13.59
N ARG A 441 -1.28 -27.82 12.34
CA ARG A 441 0.04 -28.44 12.04
C ARG A 441 1.15 -27.50 11.57
N GLY A 442 0.92 -26.19 11.52
CA GLY A 442 1.99 -25.19 11.41
C GLY A 442 1.73 -24.12 10.37
N ALA A 443 1.40 -22.92 10.87
CA ALA A 443 1.41 -21.63 10.18
C ALA A 443 0.79 -21.60 8.77
N GLY A 444 -0.54 -21.79 8.69
CA GLY A 444 -1.35 -20.90 7.85
C GLY A 444 -1.59 -19.64 8.67
N SER A 445 -1.28 -18.47 8.10
CA SER A 445 -1.14 -17.15 8.75
C SER A 445 -2.03 -16.94 10.00
N ARG A 446 -1.49 -17.26 11.19
CA ARG A 446 -1.96 -16.73 12.48
C ARG A 446 -1.56 -15.27 12.68
N GLU A 447 -1.08 -14.62 11.62
CA GLU A 447 -0.64 -13.24 11.67
C GLU A 447 -1.87 -12.35 11.82
N ARG A 448 -1.94 -11.66 12.95
CA ARG A 448 -3.00 -10.69 13.23
C ARG A 448 -2.79 -9.40 12.47
N ALA A 449 -1.53 -9.06 12.21
CA ALA A 449 -1.15 -7.93 11.39
C ALA A 449 0.10 -8.24 10.59
N VAL A 450 0.16 -7.68 9.38
CA VAL A 450 1.26 -7.89 8.44
C VAL A 450 1.68 -6.57 7.80
N PRO A 451 2.96 -6.40 7.46
CA PRO A 451 3.37 -5.26 6.65
C PRO A 451 2.76 -5.40 5.24
N LEU A 452 2.30 -4.28 4.69
CA LEU A 452 1.81 -4.19 3.31
C LEU A 452 2.96 -4.28 2.30
N ALA A 453 4.08 -3.62 2.61
CA ALA A 453 5.34 -3.72 1.88
C ALA A 453 6.46 -4.03 2.88
N LEU A 454 7.45 -4.82 2.46
CA LEU A 454 8.60 -5.15 3.30
C LEU A 454 9.66 -4.04 3.26
N GLU A 455 9.66 -3.23 2.22
CA GLU A 455 10.50 -2.05 2.05
C GLU A 455 9.66 -0.77 2.06
N ALA A 456 10.19 0.29 2.66
CA ALA A 456 9.72 1.64 2.45
C ALA A 456 10.90 2.56 2.10
N ALA A 457 10.65 3.56 1.27
CA ALA A 457 11.60 4.63 1.02
C ALA A 457 11.80 5.48 2.29
N ASN A 458 12.93 6.17 2.35
CA ASN A 458 13.28 7.07 3.44
C ASN A 458 12.19 8.15 3.63
N GLY A 459 11.83 8.39 4.89
CA GLY A 459 10.82 9.38 5.26
C GLY A 459 9.38 8.96 4.99
N LEU A 460 9.13 7.76 4.46
CA LEU A 460 7.80 7.14 4.36
C LEU A 460 7.60 6.08 5.45
N PRO A 461 6.38 5.92 5.99
CA PRO A 461 6.12 4.93 7.02
C PRO A 461 6.00 3.51 6.43
N ILE A 462 6.37 2.51 7.23
CA ILE A 462 5.95 1.14 6.98
C ILE A 462 4.47 1.03 7.37
N VAL A 463 3.63 0.69 6.39
CA VAL A 463 2.20 0.51 6.61
C VAL A 463 1.88 -0.96 6.92
N TRP A 464 1.17 -1.17 8.02
CA TRP A 464 0.71 -2.47 8.50
C TRP A 464 -0.78 -2.60 8.28
N ARG A 465 -1.24 -3.83 8.00
CA ARG A 465 -2.65 -4.16 7.83
C ARG A 465 -3.07 -5.26 8.79
N TRP A 466 -4.21 -5.07 9.44
CA TRP A 466 -4.88 -6.09 10.23
C TRP A 466 -5.44 -7.18 9.32
N THR A 467 -5.15 -8.42 9.65
CA THR A 467 -5.51 -9.61 8.86
C THR A 467 -6.36 -10.61 9.62
N SER A 468 -6.41 -10.51 10.95
CA SER A 468 -7.26 -11.37 11.76
C SER A 468 -8.74 -10.98 11.64
N SER A 469 -9.63 -11.95 11.85
CA SER A 469 -11.08 -11.78 11.76
C SER A 469 -11.70 -11.07 12.98
N ASP A 470 -10.92 -10.87 14.04
CA ASP A 470 -11.32 -10.13 15.23
C ASP A 470 -11.11 -8.61 15.06
N THR A 471 -11.61 -7.83 16.02
CA THR A 471 -11.50 -6.38 15.99
C THR A 471 -10.04 -5.94 16.13
N ALA A 472 -9.63 -5.03 15.24
CA ALA A 472 -8.30 -4.43 15.26
C ALA A 472 -8.03 -3.74 16.60
N ARG A 473 -6.83 -3.96 17.15
CA ARG A 473 -6.38 -3.41 18.43
C ARG A 473 -4.91 -3.05 18.35
N ALA A 474 -4.45 -2.16 19.24
CA ALA A 474 -3.05 -1.80 19.30
C ALA A 474 -2.16 -3.03 19.59
N LEU A 475 -1.04 -3.15 18.88
CA LEU A 475 -0.06 -4.22 19.06
C LEU A 475 1.33 -3.63 19.33
N ALA A 476 2.03 -4.14 20.34
CA ALA A 476 3.42 -3.79 20.53
C ALA A 476 4.30 -4.53 19.50
N VAL A 477 5.23 -3.81 18.90
CA VAL A 477 6.21 -4.33 17.95
C VAL A 477 7.61 -4.13 18.51
N ARG A 478 8.37 -5.22 18.60
CA ARG A 478 9.80 -5.19 18.94
C ARG A 478 10.60 -5.21 17.66
N LEU A 479 11.44 -4.21 17.45
CA LEU A 479 12.29 -4.02 16.28
C LEU A 479 13.75 -4.15 16.70
N ARG A 480 14.51 -5.01 16.04
CA ARG A 480 15.95 -5.18 16.26
C ARG A 480 16.73 -4.82 15.01
N THR A 481 17.70 -3.93 15.16
CA THR A 481 18.68 -3.55 14.12
C THR A 481 20.07 -3.59 14.76
N GLY A 482 20.97 -4.41 14.22
CA GLY A 482 22.25 -4.73 14.88
C GLY A 482 22.05 -5.16 16.33
N ASP A 483 22.72 -4.47 17.25
CA ASP A 483 22.62 -4.67 18.70
C ASP A 483 21.54 -3.81 19.37
N THR A 484 20.94 -2.88 18.64
CA THR A 484 19.87 -2.03 19.16
C THR A 484 18.50 -2.69 19.04
N THR A 485 17.74 -2.64 20.14
CA THR A 485 16.34 -3.08 20.18
C THR A 485 15.46 -1.91 20.57
N ARG A 486 14.42 -1.66 19.77
CA ARG A 486 13.38 -0.66 20.01
C ARG A 486 12.04 -1.36 20.16
N THR A 487 11.18 -0.85 21.03
CA THR A 487 9.78 -1.26 21.10
C THR A 487 8.91 -0.09 20.68
N ASP A 488 7.91 -0.35 19.83
CA ASP A 488 6.92 0.62 19.41
C ASP A 488 5.51 0.03 19.49
N THR A 489 4.47 0.81 19.14
CA THR A 489 3.08 0.35 19.15
C THR A 489 2.39 0.66 17.83
N LEU A 490 1.97 -0.39 17.13
CA LEU A 490 1.11 -0.30 15.96
C LEU A 490 -0.31 0.05 16.40
N ARG A 491 -0.79 1.23 16.02
CA ARG A 491 -2.14 1.71 16.32
C ARG A 491 -2.97 1.64 15.05
N PHE A 492 -3.90 0.69 15.00
CA PHE A 492 -4.75 0.48 13.83
C PHE A 492 -5.93 1.45 13.83
N ASP A 493 -6.18 2.05 12.68
CA ASP A 493 -7.34 2.88 12.40
C ASP A 493 -8.61 2.03 12.13
N ALA A 494 -9.72 2.70 11.81
CA ALA A 494 -10.98 2.05 11.47
C ALA A 494 -10.90 1.19 10.18
N ALA A 495 -9.92 1.45 9.30
CA ALA A 495 -9.65 0.65 8.11
C ALA A 495 -8.69 -0.52 8.39
N GLY A 496 -8.28 -0.72 9.65
CA GLY A 496 -7.35 -1.76 10.05
C GLY A 496 -5.93 -1.49 9.55
N ARG A 497 -5.52 -0.23 9.41
CA ARG A 497 -4.16 0.16 9.02
C ARG A 497 -3.42 0.86 10.15
N ALA A 498 -2.13 0.56 10.29
CA ALA A 498 -1.25 1.25 11.23
C ALA A 498 0.03 1.68 10.52
N GLU A 499 0.49 2.90 10.78
CA GLU A 499 1.71 3.46 10.19
C GLU A 499 2.82 3.53 11.22
N LEU A 500 4.04 3.15 10.83
CA LEU A 500 5.21 3.24 11.68
C LEU A 500 6.39 3.85 10.92
N LEU A 501 6.80 5.04 11.32
CA LEU A 501 7.96 5.72 10.77
C LEU A 501 9.25 5.21 11.44
N LEU A 502 10.20 4.77 10.62
CA LEU A 502 11.50 4.28 11.07
C LEU A 502 12.62 4.99 10.29
N PRO A 503 13.77 5.25 10.91
CA PRO A 503 14.97 5.67 10.17
C PRO A 503 15.44 4.60 9.18
N PRO A 504 16.23 4.95 8.16
CA PRO A 504 16.85 3.98 7.26
C PRO A 504 17.57 2.85 8.01
N GLY A 505 17.35 1.61 7.57
CA GLY A 505 17.93 0.41 8.17
C GLY A 505 17.07 -0.84 7.99
N ALA A 506 17.66 -2.00 8.29
CA ALA A 506 16.97 -3.29 8.28
C ALA A 506 16.55 -3.70 9.70
N TYR A 507 15.26 -3.94 9.90
CA TYR A 507 14.67 -4.23 11.20
C TYR A 507 14.05 -5.62 11.22
N ARG A 508 14.57 -6.49 12.09
CA ARG A 508 13.90 -7.74 12.46
C ARG A 508 12.78 -7.41 13.44
N TYR A 509 11.54 -7.69 13.07
CA TYR A 509 10.38 -7.40 13.91
C TYR A 509 9.83 -8.67 14.55
N ALA A 510 9.21 -8.50 15.72
CA ALA A 510 8.35 -9.49 16.36
C ALA A 510 7.16 -8.78 17.02
N LEU A 511 5.93 -9.25 16.78
CA LEU A 511 4.73 -8.69 17.39
C LEU A 511 4.42 -9.37 18.73
N SER A 512 3.95 -8.59 19.70
CA SER A 512 3.62 -9.10 21.03
C SER A 512 2.41 -10.04 21.01
N GLY A 513 2.49 -11.16 21.74
CA GLY A 513 1.35 -12.05 21.96
C GLY A 513 0.93 -12.88 20.76
N GLY A 514 1.83 -13.10 19.80
CA GLY A 514 1.61 -13.99 18.66
C GLY A 514 2.93 -14.41 18.00
N PRO A 515 2.86 -15.27 16.97
CA PRO A 515 4.02 -15.84 16.30
C PRO A 515 4.59 -14.92 15.20
N GLU A 516 4.04 -13.73 15.00
CA GLU A 516 4.38 -12.86 13.86
C GLU A 516 5.79 -12.29 14.00
N GLN A 517 6.64 -12.64 13.06
CA GLN A 517 8.02 -12.18 13.00
C GLN A 517 8.51 -12.12 11.56
N GLY A 518 9.40 -11.19 11.27
CA GLY A 518 9.95 -11.03 9.93
C GLY A 518 11.00 -9.94 9.86
N VAL A 519 11.23 -9.43 8.66
CA VAL A 519 12.11 -8.29 8.40
C VAL A 519 11.35 -7.23 7.63
N VAL A 520 11.53 -5.98 8.02
CA VAL A 520 11.18 -4.81 7.22
C VAL A 520 12.44 -3.95 7.04
N ALA A 521 12.51 -3.24 5.94
CA ALA A 521 13.62 -2.43 5.52
C ALA A 521 13.14 -1.00 5.25
N VAL A 522 13.87 -0.01 5.75
CA VAL A 522 13.73 1.37 5.31
C VAL A 522 14.98 1.74 4.53
N GLU A 523 14.78 2.11 3.28
CA GLU A 523 15.85 2.43 2.34
C GLU A 523 16.46 3.80 2.67
N THR A 524 17.69 4.05 2.19
CA THR A 524 18.24 5.42 2.15
C THR A 524 17.63 6.23 1.01
N TYR A 525 17.23 5.53 -0.06
CA TYR A 525 16.49 6.03 -1.22
C TYR A 525 15.23 6.80 -0.83
N SER A 526 14.92 7.86 -1.57
CA SER A 526 13.65 8.59 -1.56
C SER A 526 13.45 9.23 -2.92
N ASP A 527 12.21 9.32 -3.39
CA ASP A 527 11.90 10.03 -4.64
C ASP A 527 12.25 11.53 -4.55
N GLU A 528 12.31 12.09 -3.33
CA GLU A 528 12.75 13.46 -3.02
C GLU A 528 14.23 13.72 -3.36
N TRP A 529 15.03 12.67 -3.52
CA TRP A 529 16.44 12.82 -3.87
C TRP A 529 16.63 13.20 -5.33
N LEU A 530 15.76 12.70 -6.20
CA LEU A 530 15.85 12.86 -7.64
C LEU A 530 15.77 14.34 -8.06
N PRO A 531 16.61 14.80 -9.01
CA PRO A 531 16.48 16.13 -9.57
C PRO A 531 15.22 16.24 -10.44
N ARG A 532 14.23 17.01 -9.99
CA ARG A 532 12.98 17.30 -10.71
C ARG A 532 12.86 18.78 -11.08
N ALA A 533 12.08 19.07 -12.11
CA ALA A 533 11.71 20.44 -12.45
C ALA A 533 10.67 20.94 -11.43
N PRO A 534 10.79 22.16 -10.88
CA PRO A 534 9.82 22.68 -9.91
C PRO A 534 8.40 22.69 -10.47
N ALA A 535 7.48 22.02 -9.78
CA ALA A 535 6.06 22.01 -10.09
C ALA A 535 5.38 23.32 -9.66
N LEU A 536 5.87 23.94 -8.57
CA LEU A 536 5.37 25.19 -8.03
C LEU A 536 6.34 26.34 -8.31
N SER A 537 5.81 27.46 -8.79
CA SER A 537 6.59 28.68 -9.08
C SER A 537 6.39 29.75 -8.00
N ALA A 538 7.40 30.62 -7.84
CA ALA A 538 7.31 31.72 -6.91
C ALA A 538 6.20 32.70 -7.35
N GLN A 539 5.36 33.11 -6.40
CA GLN A 539 4.26 34.03 -6.66
C GLN A 539 3.99 34.92 -5.44
N PRO A 540 3.53 36.16 -5.64
CA PRO A 540 3.28 37.10 -4.54
C PRO A 540 2.04 36.75 -3.70
N GLY A 541 1.15 35.89 -4.20
CA GLY A 541 -0.14 35.56 -3.58
C GLY A 541 -1.22 36.61 -3.88
N GLU A 542 -2.49 36.19 -3.91
CA GLU A 542 -3.63 37.09 -4.02
C GLU A 542 -4.11 37.56 -2.64
N ALA A 543 -4.16 38.88 -2.43
CA ALA A 543 -4.69 39.46 -1.19
C ALA A 543 -6.20 39.20 -1.10
N THR A 544 -6.61 38.18 -0.36
CA THR A 544 -8.03 37.91 -0.11
C THR A 544 -8.53 38.75 1.07
N SER A 545 -9.18 39.87 0.77
CA SER A 545 -10.00 40.56 1.76
C SER A 545 -11.21 39.70 2.10
N ARG A 546 -11.30 39.16 3.32
CA ARG A 546 -12.52 38.49 3.78
C ARG A 546 -13.60 39.55 4.01
N PHE A 547 -14.76 39.38 3.38
CA PHE A 547 -15.94 40.18 3.66
C PHE A 547 -16.81 39.44 4.67
N ALA A 548 -17.07 40.06 5.83
CA ALA A 548 -18.15 39.60 6.71
C ALA A 548 -19.45 40.26 6.29
N SER A 549 -20.47 39.47 5.97
CA SER A 549 -21.84 39.96 5.82
C SER A 549 -22.44 40.13 7.22
N ILE A 550 -22.64 41.37 7.66
CA ILE A 550 -23.36 41.67 8.90
C ILE A 550 -24.77 42.08 8.50
N GLY A 551 -25.77 41.34 8.97
CA GLY A 551 -27.17 41.72 8.80
C GLY A 551 -27.49 42.96 9.63
N LEU A 552 -28.37 43.84 9.13
CA LEU A 552 -28.82 44.99 9.93
C LEU A 552 -29.41 44.58 11.29
N ARG A 553 -29.94 43.36 11.43
CA ARG A 553 -30.41 42.81 12.71
C ARG A 553 -29.30 42.63 13.76
N ASP A 554 -28.05 42.46 13.37
CA ASP A 554 -26.94 42.31 14.32
C ASP A 554 -26.47 43.67 14.87
N ARG A 555 -27.03 44.77 14.36
CA ARG A 555 -26.71 46.14 14.78
C ARG A 555 -27.74 46.62 15.81
N TRP A 556 -27.46 46.34 17.09
CA TRP A 556 -28.32 46.68 18.25
C TRP A 556 -28.84 48.13 18.26
N TRP A 557 -28.07 49.10 17.73
CA TRP A 557 -28.47 50.50 17.68
C TRP A 557 -29.72 50.77 16.82
N LEU A 558 -30.03 49.93 15.83
CA LEU A 558 -31.26 50.07 15.02
C LEU A 558 -32.52 49.76 15.84
N PHE A 559 -32.44 48.80 16.77
CA PHE A 559 -33.52 48.54 17.72
C PHE A 559 -33.72 49.73 18.66
N ILE A 560 -32.63 50.35 19.11
CA ILE A 560 -32.71 51.54 19.97
C ILE A 560 -33.36 52.71 19.24
N ILE A 561 -33.01 52.97 17.98
CA ILE A 561 -33.66 54.02 17.19
C ILE A 561 -35.16 53.74 17.03
N ALA A 562 -35.54 52.50 16.73
CA ALA A 562 -36.95 52.13 16.61
C ALA A 562 -37.72 52.31 17.93
N ILE A 563 -37.15 51.86 19.05
CA ILE A 563 -37.75 51.98 20.39
C ILE A 563 -37.83 53.45 20.81
N ALA A 564 -36.76 54.21 20.64
CA ALA A 564 -36.72 55.63 20.98
C ALA A 564 -37.73 56.43 20.15
N ALA A 565 -37.86 56.15 18.85
CA ALA A 565 -38.84 56.80 17.99
C ALA A 565 -40.29 56.51 18.43
N LEU A 566 -40.60 55.24 18.75
CA LEU A 566 -41.93 54.83 19.24
C LEU A 566 -42.24 55.40 20.63
N ALA A 567 -41.27 55.38 21.55
CA ALA A 567 -41.44 55.92 22.91
C ALA A 567 -41.61 57.45 22.88
N THR A 568 -40.86 58.14 22.03
CA THR A 568 -40.97 59.60 21.86
C THR A 568 -42.30 59.96 21.20
N GLU A 569 -42.74 59.20 20.19
CA GLU A 569 -44.06 59.39 19.59
C GLU A 569 -45.18 59.18 20.61
N TRP A 570 -45.09 58.14 21.44
CA TRP A 570 -46.08 57.89 22.49
C TRP A 570 -46.11 58.98 23.56
N ALA A 571 -44.95 59.45 24.02
CA ALA A 571 -44.85 60.55 24.98
C ALA A 571 -45.44 61.86 24.43
N LEU A 572 -45.20 62.16 23.16
CA LEU A 572 -45.76 63.34 22.48
C LEU A 572 -47.28 63.22 22.31
N ARG A 573 -47.78 62.04 21.92
CA ARG A 573 -49.23 61.77 21.80
C ARG A 573 -49.93 61.88 23.15
N ARG A 574 -49.33 61.34 24.22
CA ARG A 574 -49.87 61.42 25.58
C ARG A 574 -49.97 62.86 26.09
N ARG A 575 -49.06 63.74 25.69
CA ARG A 575 -49.10 65.18 26.02
C ARG A 575 -50.12 65.97 25.20
N GLN A 576 -50.49 65.50 24.01
CA GLN A 576 -51.39 66.21 23.10
C GLN A 576 -52.86 65.84 23.26
N GLY A 577 -53.21 64.97 24.22
CA GLY A 577 -54.59 64.50 24.39
C GLY A 577 -55.00 63.63 23.21
N LEU A 578 -54.71 62.35 23.30
CA LEU A 578 -55.09 61.37 22.28
C LEU A 578 -56.62 61.36 22.09
N PRO A 579 -57.13 61.17 20.86
CA PRO A 579 -58.06 60.07 20.66
C PRO A 579 -57.33 58.73 20.77
#